data_AF-A0A679GDU3-F1
#
_entry.id   AF-A0A679GDU3-F1
#
_cell.length_a   1.000
_cell.length_b   1.000
_cell.length_c   1.000
_cell.angle_alpha   90.00
_cell.angle_beta   90.00
_cell.angle_gamma   90.00
#
_symmetry.space_group_name_H-M   'P 1'
#
loop_
_entity.id
_entity.type
_entity.pdbx_description
1 polymer ?
#
loop_
_entity_poly.entity_id
_entity_poly.type
_entity_poly.pdbx_seq_one_letter_code
_entity_poly.pdbx_strand_id
1 'polypeptide(L)'
;MICDLYLKQPVHSEYLRFLSVFDKGFSSEARFYGSGYLGVNVERIRLVTFVVELRRNGFEAMNVPVAYRENPNISREEAFCLAKDYAALMGRSVAFEGGASCR
;
A
#
# COMPACT_ATOMS: atom_id res chain seq x y z
N MET A 1 -1.03 -15.40 -0.80
CA MET A 1 -1.83 -14.17 -1.06
C MET A 1 -1.04 -13.29 -2.01
N ILE A 2 -1.69 -12.82 -3.08
CA ILE A 2 -1.13 -11.86 -4.04
C ILE A 2 -1.41 -10.44 -3.56
N CYS A 3 -0.39 -9.60 -3.61
CA CYS A 3 -0.41 -8.22 -3.14
C CYS A 3 0.10 -7.26 -4.21
N ASP A 4 -0.28 -6.01 -4.03
CA ASP A 4 0.32 -4.85 -4.66
C ASP A 4 1.24 -4.13 -3.65
N LEU A 5 2.09 -3.25 -4.16
CA LEU A 5 2.88 -2.32 -3.36
C LEU A 5 2.14 -0.98 -3.33
N TYR A 6 1.75 -0.53 -2.14
CA TYR A 6 1.18 0.79 -1.93
C TYR A 6 2.26 1.73 -1.38
N LEU A 7 2.43 2.89 -2.03
CA LEU A 7 3.32 3.97 -1.61
C LEU A 7 2.49 5.13 -1.06
N LYS A 8 2.74 5.58 0.17
CA LYS A 8 2.00 6.70 0.75
C LYS A 8 2.45 8.05 0.17
N GLN A 9 3.72 8.16 -0.17
CA GLN A 9 4.33 9.33 -0.81
C GLN A 9 5.01 8.93 -2.13
N PRO A 10 5.27 9.88 -3.04
CA PRO A 10 6.11 9.61 -4.19
C PRO A 10 7.49 9.13 -3.77
N VAL A 11 8.03 8.16 -4.51
CA VAL A 11 9.31 7.54 -4.23
C VAL A 11 10.21 7.66 -5.46
N HIS A 12 11.44 8.13 -5.23
CA HIS A 12 12.52 8.00 -6.19
C HIS A 12 13.40 6.83 -5.78
N SER A 13 13.33 5.72 -6.50
CA SER A 13 14.09 4.51 -6.17
C SER A 13 14.36 3.67 -7.41
N GLU A 14 15.65 3.46 -7.69
CA GLU A 14 16.05 2.49 -8.72
C GLU A 14 15.72 1.06 -8.32
N TYR A 15 15.65 0.77 -7.02
CA TYR A 15 15.38 -0.56 -6.48
C TYR A 15 14.01 -1.11 -6.91
N LEU A 16 13.03 -0.23 -7.09
CA LEU A 16 11.68 -0.63 -7.52
C LEU A 16 11.65 -1.24 -8.93
N ARG A 17 12.64 -0.96 -9.80
CA ARG A 17 12.71 -1.59 -11.13
C ARG A 17 12.80 -3.11 -11.06
N PHE A 18 13.35 -3.66 -9.96
CA PHE A 18 13.47 -5.11 -9.77
C PHE A 18 12.13 -5.80 -9.52
N LEU A 19 11.03 -5.06 -9.31
CA LEU A 19 9.69 -5.63 -9.32
C LEU A 19 9.37 -6.32 -10.67
N SER A 20 9.97 -5.88 -11.78
CA SER A 20 9.87 -6.53 -13.11
C SER A 20 10.38 -7.97 -13.15
N VAL A 21 11.19 -8.39 -12.16
CA VAL A 21 11.60 -9.78 -12.00
C VAL A 21 10.42 -10.65 -11.56
N PHE A 22 9.54 -10.08 -10.72
CA PHE A 22 8.41 -10.77 -10.12
C PHE A 22 7.09 -10.55 -10.86
N ASP A 23 6.92 -9.42 -11.51
CA ASP A 23 5.75 -9.07 -12.33
C ASP A 23 6.22 -8.54 -13.69
N LYS A 24 6.03 -9.34 -14.74
CA LYS A 24 6.45 -8.98 -16.11
C LYS A 24 5.62 -7.85 -16.72
N GLY A 25 4.44 -7.56 -16.18
CA GLY A 25 3.62 -6.42 -16.60
C GLY A 25 4.10 -5.09 -16.01
N PHE A 26 5.00 -5.11 -15.04
CA PHE A 26 5.50 -3.90 -14.40
C PHE A 26 6.58 -3.21 -15.22
N SER A 27 6.40 -1.92 -15.49
CA SER A 27 7.37 -1.10 -16.24
C SER A 27 8.60 -0.78 -15.38
N SER A 28 9.75 -1.33 -15.78
CA SER A 28 11.04 -1.15 -15.09
C SER A 28 11.75 0.17 -15.39
N GLU A 29 11.28 0.94 -16.37
CA GLU A 29 11.96 2.15 -16.84
C GLU A 29 11.75 3.36 -15.92
N ALA A 30 10.77 3.28 -15.02
CA ALA A 30 10.49 4.35 -14.08
C ALA A 30 11.56 4.43 -12.97
N ARG A 31 12.08 5.64 -12.74
CA ARG A 31 12.90 5.98 -11.56
C ARG A 31 12.10 6.72 -10.48
N PHE A 32 10.96 7.27 -10.88
CA PHE A 32 10.03 8.01 -10.04
C PHE A 32 8.68 7.32 -10.07
N TYR A 33 8.13 7.06 -8.89
CA TYR A 33 6.85 6.40 -8.69
C TYR A 33 5.95 7.32 -7.88
N GLY A 34 4.72 7.52 -8.32
CA GLY A 34 3.71 8.29 -7.60
C GLY A 34 3.28 7.61 -6.30
N SER A 35 2.47 8.32 -5.50
CA SER A 35 1.75 7.69 -4.38
C SER A 35 0.57 6.86 -4.89
N GLY A 36 0.18 5.85 -4.11
CA GLY A 36 -0.89 4.92 -4.42
C GLY A 36 -0.38 3.51 -4.71
N TYR A 37 -1.25 2.72 -5.34
CA TYR A 37 -0.95 1.37 -5.79
C TYR A 37 -0.03 1.40 -7.01
N LEU A 38 1.01 0.56 -7.02
CA LEU A 38 1.92 0.44 -8.16
C LEU A 38 1.39 -0.43 -9.30
N GLY A 39 0.31 -1.18 -9.06
CA GLY A 39 -0.30 -2.04 -10.06
C GLY A 39 0.40 -3.39 -10.22
N VAL A 40 1.21 -3.82 -9.23
CA VAL A 40 1.90 -5.11 -9.31
C VAL A 40 1.05 -6.25 -8.76
N ASN A 41 1.33 -7.46 -9.23
CA ASN A 41 0.68 -8.70 -8.79
C ASN A 41 1.74 -9.69 -8.32
N VAL A 42 2.20 -9.52 -7.07
CA VAL A 42 3.34 -10.27 -6.53
C VAL A 42 2.96 -10.98 -5.22
N GLU A 43 3.52 -12.17 -4.98
CA GLU A 43 3.34 -12.87 -3.70
C GLU A 43 3.83 -12.01 -2.53
N ARG A 44 3.01 -11.92 -1.47
CA ARG A 44 3.31 -11.08 -0.30
C ARG A 44 4.71 -11.26 0.28
N ILE A 45 5.20 -12.50 0.33
CA ILE A 45 6.53 -12.83 0.88
C ILE A 45 7.66 -12.24 0.04
N ARG A 46 7.47 -12.09 -1.29
CA ARG A 46 8.44 -11.48 -2.19
C ARG A 46 8.37 -9.95 -2.11
N LEU A 47 7.17 -9.40 -1.96
CA LEU A 47 6.97 -7.95 -1.78
C LEU A 47 7.52 -7.43 -0.45
N VAL A 48 7.62 -8.28 0.58
CA VAL A 48 8.06 -7.85 1.91
C VAL A 48 9.47 -7.27 1.90
N THR A 49 10.35 -7.76 1.02
CA THR A 49 11.73 -7.27 0.90
C THR A 49 11.76 -5.82 0.41
N PHE A 50 10.92 -5.48 -0.58
CA PHE A 50 10.74 -4.11 -1.06
C PHE A 50 10.17 -3.19 0.01
N VAL A 51 9.15 -3.66 0.74
CA VAL A 51 8.54 -2.88 1.82
C VAL A 51 9.56 -2.57 2.92
N VAL A 52 10.36 -3.56 3.33
CA VAL A 52 11.41 -3.38 4.34
C VAL A 52 12.47 -2.41 3.84
N GLU A 53 12.96 -2.58 2.62
CA GLU A 53 14.00 -1.72 2.05
C GLU A 53 13.54 -0.27 1.91
N LEU A 54 12.34 -0.04 1.40
CA LEU A 54 11.76 1.31 1.31
C LEU A 54 11.65 1.98 2.67
N ARG A 55 11.15 1.25 3.68
CA ARG A 55 11.01 1.76 5.05
C ARG A 55 12.37 2.07 5.69
N ARG A 56 13.40 1.26 5.43
CA ARG A 56 14.79 1.55 5.88
C ARG A 56 15.32 2.85 5.28
N ASN A 57 14.87 3.20 4.08
CA ASN A 57 15.21 4.45 3.39
C ASN A 57 14.23 5.61 3.71
N GLY A 58 13.38 5.46 4.73
CA GLY A 58 12.47 6.52 5.19
C GLY A 58 11.18 6.68 4.40
N PHE A 59 10.88 5.76 3.46
CA PHE A 59 9.63 5.79 2.71
C PHE A 59 8.53 4.97 3.38
N GLU A 60 7.31 5.51 3.42
CA GLU A 60 6.15 4.77 3.89
C GLU A 60 5.55 3.92 2.77
N ALA A 61 5.77 2.60 2.87
CA ALA A 61 5.27 1.62 1.91
C ALA A 61 4.59 0.44 2.62
N MET A 62 3.62 -0.20 1.95
CA MET A 62 2.83 -1.31 2.47
C MET A 62 2.61 -2.37 1.39
N ASN A 63 2.64 -3.65 1.77
CA ASN A 63 2.06 -4.69 0.92
C ASN A 63 0.56 -4.77 1.21
N VAL A 64 -0.24 -4.64 0.16
CA VAL A 64 -1.71 -4.60 0.28
C VAL A 64 -2.28 -5.70 -0.59
N PRO A 65 -3.22 -6.54 -0.11
CA PRO A 65 -3.86 -7.54 -0.96
C PRO A 65 -4.42 -6.92 -2.23
N VAL A 66 -4.22 -7.56 -3.39
CA VAL A 66 -4.75 -7.07 -4.67
C VAL A 66 -6.27 -6.91 -4.63
N ALA A 67 -6.96 -7.76 -3.85
CA ALA A 67 -8.39 -7.65 -3.61
C ALA A 67 -8.83 -6.27 -3.08
N TYR A 68 -7.96 -5.50 -2.41
CA TYR A 68 -8.29 -4.17 -1.91
C TYR A 68 -8.18 -3.10 -3.01
N ARG A 69 -7.31 -3.32 -4.01
CA ARG A 69 -7.21 -2.47 -5.21
C ARG A 69 -8.41 -2.70 -6.13
N GLU A 70 -8.81 -3.96 -6.28
CA GLU A 70 -9.84 -4.40 -7.24
C GLU A 70 -11.27 -4.32 -6.69
N ASN A 71 -11.43 -4.15 -5.37
CA ASN A 71 -12.72 -3.99 -4.72
C ASN A 71 -12.90 -2.53 -4.22
N PRO A 72 -13.36 -1.61 -5.09
CA PRO A 72 -13.61 -0.22 -4.70
C PRO A 72 -14.87 -0.05 -3.84
N ASN A 73 -15.58 -1.14 -3.49
CA ASN A 73 -16.90 -1.06 -2.86
C ASN A 73 -16.87 -0.66 -1.38
N ILE A 74 -15.70 -0.58 -0.75
CA ILE A 74 -15.60 0.02 0.59
C ILE A 74 -15.51 1.54 0.39
N SER A 75 -16.55 2.24 0.84
CA SER A 75 -16.52 3.70 0.88
C SER A 75 -15.41 4.17 1.82
N ARG A 76 -14.96 5.41 1.64
CA ARG A 76 -13.92 5.98 2.50
C ARG A 76 -14.35 6.02 3.97
N GLU A 77 -15.65 6.23 4.21
CA GLU A 77 -16.28 6.21 5.53
C GLU A 77 -16.25 4.81 6.13
N GLU A 78 -16.61 3.80 5.35
CA GLU A 78 -16.59 2.40 5.79
C GLU A 78 -15.15 1.93 6.08
N ALA A 79 -14.19 2.31 5.23
CA ALA A 79 -12.76 2.07 5.49
C ALA A 79 -12.30 2.71 6.79
N PHE A 80 -12.74 3.95 7.07
CA PHE A 80 -12.39 4.64 8.30
C PHE A 80 -12.96 3.91 9.52
N CYS A 81 -14.20 3.43 9.46
CA CYS A 81 -14.79 2.72 10.58
C CYS A 81 -14.12 1.40 10.86
N LEU A 82 -13.80 0.61 9.82
CA LEU A 82 -12.99 -0.59 9.95
C LEU A 82 -11.61 -0.29 10.58
N ALA A 83 -10.95 0.79 10.14
CA ALA A 83 -9.66 1.20 10.69
C ALA A 83 -9.76 1.67 12.14
N LYS A 84 -10.83 2.41 12.49
CA LYS A 84 -11.09 2.92 13.84
C LYS A 84 -11.38 1.78 14.81
N ASP A 85 -12.24 0.83 14.43
CA ASP A 85 -12.58 -0.35 15.25
C ASP A 85 -11.34 -1.21 15.49
N TYR A 86 -10.55 -1.47 14.44
CA TYR A 86 -9.30 -2.21 14.57
C TYR A 86 -8.28 -1.48 15.46
N ALA A 87 -8.13 -0.16 15.31
CA ALA A 87 -7.24 0.61 16.14
C ALA A 87 -7.66 0.58 17.62
N ALA A 88 -8.97 0.68 17.91
CA ALA A 88 -9.49 0.58 19.26
C ALA A 88 -9.17 -0.77 19.90
N LEU A 89 -9.31 -1.88 19.16
CA LEU A 89 -8.89 -3.22 19.61
C LEU A 89 -7.39 -3.29 19.93
N MET A 90 -6.58 -2.49 19.23
CA MET A 90 -5.13 -2.39 19.44
C MET A 90 -4.73 -1.32 20.47
N GLY A 91 -5.68 -0.69 21.17
CA GLY A 91 -5.43 0.40 22.12
C GLY A 91 -4.90 1.68 21.47
N ARG A 92 -5.25 1.93 20.20
CA ARG A 92 -4.83 3.08 19.38
C ARG A 92 -6.06 3.86 18.90
N SER A 93 -5.84 5.08 18.43
CA SER A 93 -6.88 5.91 17.81
C SER A 93 -6.52 6.26 16.37
N VAL A 94 -7.54 6.43 15.53
CA VAL A 94 -7.44 6.89 14.14
C VAL A 94 -8.32 8.11 13.98
N ALA A 95 -7.83 9.13 13.28
CA ALA A 95 -8.56 10.34 12.98
C ALA A 95 -8.85 10.43 11.47
N PHE A 96 -9.94 11.11 11.11
CA PHE A 96 -10.33 11.34 9.73
C PHE A 96 -10.18 12.82 9.39
N GLU A 97 -9.32 13.14 8.41
CA GLU A 97 -9.28 14.49 7.84
C GLU A 97 -10.55 14.71 7.02
N GLY A 98 -11.49 15.49 7.57
CA GLY A 98 -12.78 15.78 6.93
C GLY A 98 -14.03 15.54 7.81
N GLY A 99 -13.86 15.12 9.06
CA GLY A 99 -14.98 15.06 10.03
C GLY A 99 -15.97 13.91 9.83
N ALA A 100 -15.57 12.79 9.23
CA ALA A 100 -16.43 11.62 9.14
C ALA A 100 -16.63 11.00 10.54
N SER A 101 -17.90 10.77 10.90
CA SER A 101 -18.27 9.98 12.07
C SER A 101 -18.68 8.58 11.63
N CYS A 102 -18.15 7.57 12.31
CA CYS A 102 -18.76 6.25 12.28
C CYS A 102 -20.12 6.32 12.97
N ARG A 103 -21.16 5.76 12.34
CA ARG A 103 -22.48 5.62 12.95
C ARG A 103 -22.52 4.40 13.86
#